data_AF-A0A0L0G8H9-F1
#
_entry.id   AF-A0A0L0G8H9-F1
#
_cell.length_a   1.000
_cell.length_b   1.000
_cell.length_c   1.000
_cell.angle_alpha   90.00
_cell.angle_beta   90.00
_cell.angle_gamma   90.00
#
_symmetry.space_group_name_H-M   'P 1'
#
loop_
_entity.id
_entity.type
_entity.pdbx_description
1 polymer ?
#
loop_
_entity_poly.entity_id
_entity_poly.type
_entity_poly.pdbx_seq_one_letter_code
_entity_poly.pdbx_strand_id
1 'polypeptide(L)'
;MLWCLRGKVPLWGSEQFHRQLSSTLLATSRKAVSYSNRAATYSSLCSCTKLINNNIKLSTLRFVHTSRAQKSSAIPGAVNLSGATTGSQAASVSNAMSKLMTEAQTKRVSVYFMGLAVMTVGAVVLGGITRLTESGLSMTNWHPLFGIRPPMTAAEWEEEFKEYQKYPEYKYTNMHMTVDEFKSIFYMEWFHRIWGRMIGVVYAVPAAYYLTRKWVPSSVKRPIGLVGLLIGCQGLMGWYMVKSGLHEDPDPNAVPRVSQYRLCAHLGLALVIYTVTFWQGLKNMTTPAKITDLRAVSLKYRVHGAAGLIFLTALSGAFVAGLDAGLTYNSFPKMADRWVPTDMWAFSPWYRNILENPTTVQFNHRVLGMTTATTVLWLWAQSRKARLPYRAKVAVNCMAGMVCLQVSLGIATLLYFVPTPLAVTHQSGSVALLTTALWVMNELRFARKAIPRL
;
A
#
# COMPACT_ATOMS: atom_id res chain seq x y z
N MET A 1 -42.46 -21.64 17.23
CA MET A 1 -43.41 -21.31 16.15
C MET A 1 -43.42 -19.79 15.97
N LEU A 2 -42.33 -19.20 15.48
CA LEU A 2 -42.06 -18.88 14.07
C LEU A 2 -43.17 -18.04 13.41
N TRP A 3 -43.07 -16.73 13.62
CA TRP A 3 -43.73 -15.71 12.81
C TRP A 3 -42.77 -15.27 11.70
N CYS A 4 -43.16 -15.59 10.48
CA CYS A 4 -42.76 -14.93 9.25
C CYS A 4 -43.52 -13.60 9.17
N LEU A 5 -42.87 -12.49 8.77
CA LEU A 5 -43.46 -11.44 7.91
C LEU A 5 -42.40 -10.35 7.61
N ARG A 6 -41.93 -10.36 6.36
CA ARG A 6 -41.21 -9.26 5.70
C ARG A 6 -42.16 -8.07 5.54
N GLY A 7 -41.78 -6.90 6.07
CA GLY A 7 -42.41 -5.63 5.76
C GLY A 7 -41.91 -5.06 4.43
N LYS A 8 -42.80 -5.02 3.43
CA LYS A 8 -42.64 -4.26 2.18
C LYS A 8 -42.72 -2.76 2.48
N VAL A 9 -41.75 -1.98 2.02
CA VAL A 9 -41.84 -0.51 1.94
C VAL A 9 -42.40 -0.14 0.55
N PRO A 10 -43.38 0.78 0.43
CA PRO A 10 -44.03 1.06 -0.84
C PRO A 10 -43.16 1.95 -1.75
N LEU A 11 -43.13 1.58 -3.03
CA LEU A 11 -42.58 2.36 -4.14
C LEU A 11 -43.40 3.64 -4.34
N TRP A 12 -42.80 4.80 -4.08
CA TRP A 12 -43.28 6.11 -4.54
C TRP A 12 -42.20 6.74 -5.44
N GLY A 13 -42.52 6.90 -6.73
CA GLY A 13 -42.08 8.02 -7.58
C GLY A 13 -40.62 8.14 -8.00
N SER A 14 -40.02 7.13 -8.64
CA SER A 14 -38.66 7.22 -9.21
C SER A 14 -38.53 8.16 -10.42
N GLU A 15 -39.62 8.49 -11.13
CA GLU A 15 -39.53 9.36 -12.32
C GLU A 15 -39.41 10.87 -12.01
N GLN A 16 -40.00 11.36 -10.92
CA GLN A 16 -39.94 12.79 -10.56
C GLN A 16 -38.57 13.19 -9.98
N PHE A 17 -37.94 12.29 -9.21
CA PHE A 17 -36.62 12.52 -8.63
C PHE A 17 -35.52 12.55 -9.71
N HIS A 18 -35.61 11.68 -10.74
CA HIS A 18 -34.67 11.70 -11.87
C HIS A 18 -34.79 12.96 -12.74
N ARG A 19 -36.01 13.46 -13.00
CA ARG A 19 -36.20 14.70 -13.78
C ARG A 19 -35.62 15.92 -13.06
N GLN A 20 -35.77 16.01 -11.75
CA GLN A 20 -35.29 17.14 -10.95
C GLN A 20 -33.76 17.14 -10.76
N LEU A 21 -33.13 15.97 -10.69
CA LEU A 21 -31.66 15.84 -10.70
C LEU A 21 -31.07 16.18 -12.08
N SER A 22 -31.69 15.74 -13.17
CA SER A 22 -31.20 16.04 -14.52
C SER A 22 -31.30 17.53 -14.90
N SER A 23 -32.36 18.25 -14.49
CA SER A 23 -32.48 19.70 -14.73
C SER A 23 -31.48 20.50 -13.89
N THR A 24 -31.21 20.07 -12.65
CA THR A 24 -30.24 20.71 -11.76
C THR A 24 -28.81 20.49 -12.26
N LEU A 25 -28.45 19.27 -12.69
CA LEU A 25 -27.13 18.95 -13.25
C LEU A 25 -26.85 19.64 -14.59
N LEU A 26 -27.88 19.81 -15.44
CA LEU A 26 -27.74 20.58 -16.69
C LEU A 26 -27.61 22.09 -16.44
N ALA A 27 -28.17 22.62 -15.35
CA ALA A 27 -28.00 24.02 -14.95
C ALA A 27 -26.62 24.31 -14.34
N THR A 28 -26.04 23.37 -13.56
CA THR A 28 -24.65 23.49 -13.07
C THR A 28 -23.62 23.29 -14.17
N SER A 29 -23.90 22.40 -15.14
CA SER A 29 -23.06 22.20 -16.33
C SER A 29 -22.95 23.47 -17.19
N ARG A 30 -24.06 24.16 -17.48
CA ARG A 30 -24.03 25.40 -18.27
C ARG A 30 -23.35 26.57 -17.55
N LYS A 31 -23.44 26.64 -16.22
CA LYS A 31 -22.70 27.64 -15.42
C LYS A 31 -21.19 27.32 -15.30
N ALA A 32 -20.81 26.04 -15.26
CA ALA A 32 -19.40 25.62 -15.26
C ALA A 32 -18.70 25.86 -16.62
N VAL A 33 -19.42 25.68 -17.73
CA VAL A 33 -18.91 25.96 -19.09
C VAL A 33 -18.75 27.47 -19.33
N SER A 34 -19.58 28.32 -18.72
CA SER A 34 -19.45 29.78 -18.82
C SER A 34 -18.29 30.36 -18.00
N TYR A 35 -17.82 29.68 -16.95
CA TYR A 35 -16.64 30.10 -16.16
C TYR A 35 -15.31 29.54 -16.71
N SER A 36 -15.37 28.49 -17.54
CA SER A 36 -14.20 27.89 -18.21
C SER A 36 -13.64 28.75 -19.35
N ASN A 37 -14.38 29.74 -19.86
CA ASN A 37 -13.96 30.57 -21.00
C ASN A 37 -13.31 31.92 -20.62
N ARG A 38 -12.92 32.13 -19.36
CA ARG A 38 -12.22 33.36 -18.91
C ARG A 38 -10.91 33.15 -18.14
N ALA A 39 -10.31 31.96 -18.20
CA ALA A 39 -8.98 31.71 -17.64
C ALA A 39 -8.04 31.10 -18.70
N ALA A 40 -7.91 31.80 -19.83
CA ALA A 40 -6.88 31.53 -20.83
C ALA A 40 -5.75 32.56 -20.67
N THR A 41 -4.76 32.23 -19.84
CA THR A 41 -3.36 32.69 -19.93
C THR A 41 -2.62 32.10 -18.73
N TYR A 42 -1.79 31.08 -18.96
CA TYR A 42 -0.46 30.88 -18.35
C TYR A 42 0.10 29.54 -18.86
N SER A 43 0.94 29.62 -19.88
CA SER A 43 1.72 28.52 -20.43
C SER A 43 2.92 28.23 -19.52
N SER A 44 2.92 27.13 -18.76
CA SER A 44 4.13 26.68 -18.06
C SER A 44 4.09 25.20 -17.61
N LEU A 45 3.66 24.27 -18.47
CA LEU A 45 3.75 22.82 -18.17
C LEU A 45 4.27 21.96 -19.32
N CYS A 46 5.08 22.53 -20.23
CA CYS A 46 5.73 21.78 -21.31
C CYS A 46 7.27 21.96 -21.36
N SER A 47 7.95 21.88 -20.20
CA SER A 47 9.43 21.96 -20.14
C SER A 47 10.14 20.86 -19.34
N CYS A 48 9.47 19.81 -18.84
CA CYS A 48 10.17 18.73 -18.09
C CYS A 48 10.50 17.47 -18.91
N THR A 49 10.06 17.35 -20.16
CA THR A 49 10.34 16.16 -21.01
C THR A 49 11.48 16.35 -22.02
N LYS A 50 12.12 17.53 -22.07
CA LYS A 50 13.24 17.81 -23.00
C LYS A 50 14.64 17.80 -22.35
N LEU A 51 14.78 17.49 -21.06
CA LEU A 51 16.07 17.53 -20.35
C LEU A 51 16.69 16.16 -20.00
N ILE A 52 16.16 15.06 -20.54
CA ILE A 52 16.70 13.71 -20.30
C ILE A 52 17.37 13.10 -21.55
N ASN A 53 17.31 13.75 -22.72
CA ASN A 53 17.76 13.16 -23.98
C ASN A 53 19.02 13.75 -24.60
N ASN A 54 20.04 14.10 -23.81
CA ASN A 54 21.38 14.40 -24.33
C ASN A 54 22.45 14.13 -23.26
N ASN A 55 23.02 12.93 -23.25
CA ASN A 55 24.43 12.64 -22.92
C ASN A 55 24.72 11.14 -22.87
N ILE A 56 24.57 10.46 -24.01
CA ILE A 56 25.28 9.20 -24.27
C ILE A 56 25.95 9.36 -25.63
N LYS A 57 27.15 9.96 -25.65
CA LYS A 57 28.09 9.77 -26.75
C LYS A 57 28.75 8.40 -26.53
N LEU A 58 28.33 7.44 -27.33
CA LEU A 58 28.96 6.14 -27.48
C LEU A 58 30.26 6.34 -28.29
N SER A 59 31.42 6.39 -27.63
CA SER A 59 32.71 6.28 -28.33
C SER A 59 33.15 4.81 -28.35
N THR A 60 32.98 4.21 -29.52
CA THR A 60 33.49 2.89 -29.88
C THR A 60 35.01 2.93 -29.94
N LEU A 61 35.70 2.46 -28.90
CA LEU A 61 37.14 2.19 -28.97
C LEU A 61 37.34 0.79 -29.57
N ARG A 62 37.59 0.74 -30.89
CA ARG A 62 38.23 -0.42 -31.53
C ARG A 62 39.70 -0.42 -31.12
N PHE A 63 40.11 -1.46 -30.39
CA PHE A 63 41.51 -1.80 -30.20
C PHE A 63 42.07 -2.30 -31.53
N VAL A 64 42.94 -1.51 -32.18
CA VAL A 64 43.78 -1.98 -33.29
C VAL A 64 45.19 -2.11 -32.76
N HIS A 65 45.64 -3.35 -32.68
CA HIS A 65 47.04 -3.71 -32.50
C HIS A 65 47.76 -3.44 -33.82
N THR A 66 48.69 -2.49 -33.83
CA THR A 66 49.76 -2.45 -34.85
C THR A 66 51.07 -2.11 -34.17
N SER A 67 51.93 -3.12 -34.07
CA SER A 67 53.35 -2.98 -33.79
C SER A 67 54.04 -2.34 -35.00
N ARG A 68 54.76 -1.25 -34.79
CA ARG A 68 55.85 -0.86 -35.70
C ARG A 68 56.99 -0.25 -34.91
N ALA A 69 58.12 -0.96 -34.94
CA ALA A 69 59.39 -0.51 -34.43
C ALA A 69 59.96 0.61 -35.31
N GLN A 70 60.47 1.66 -34.70
CA GLN A 70 61.44 2.55 -35.32
C GLN A 70 62.50 2.97 -34.28
N LYS A 71 63.76 2.78 -34.67
CA LYS A 71 64.98 3.03 -33.88
C LYS A 71 65.43 4.49 -33.99
N SER A 72 66.07 4.94 -32.91
CA SER A 72 67.16 5.94 -32.82
C SER A 72 66.83 7.44 -32.91
N SER A 73 67.05 8.18 -31.83
CA SER A 73 68.28 8.99 -31.62
C SER A 73 68.25 9.69 -30.25
N ALA A 74 69.40 9.71 -29.57
CA ALA A 74 69.58 10.21 -28.22
C ALA A 74 69.55 11.75 -28.10
N ILE A 75 69.01 12.27 -26.99
CA ILE A 75 69.32 13.58 -26.41
C ILE A 75 69.45 13.39 -24.89
N PRO A 76 70.55 13.85 -24.24
CA PRO A 76 70.74 13.71 -22.82
C PRO A 76 70.06 14.87 -22.08
N GLY A 77 69.18 14.53 -21.15
CA GLY A 77 68.45 15.50 -20.32
C GLY A 77 67.77 14.78 -19.19
N ALA A 78 68.56 14.28 -18.24
CA ALA A 78 68.06 13.73 -16.99
C ALA A 78 67.39 14.84 -16.18
N VAL A 79 66.06 14.96 -16.31
CA VAL A 79 65.22 15.47 -15.24
C VAL A 79 64.54 14.27 -14.61
N ASN A 80 65.12 13.81 -13.50
CA ASN A 80 64.44 12.93 -12.57
C ASN A 80 63.23 13.68 -11.99
N LEU A 81 62.08 13.62 -12.66
CA LEU A 81 60.80 13.71 -11.97
C LEU A 81 60.43 12.30 -11.54
N SER A 82 60.80 11.99 -10.31
CA SER A 82 60.27 10.91 -9.50
C SER A 82 58.74 10.78 -9.72
N GLY A 83 58.36 9.75 -10.47
CA GLY A 83 56.98 9.32 -10.65
C GLY A 83 56.42 8.76 -9.35
N ALA A 84 56.02 9.63 -8.43
CA ALA A 84 55.31 9.27 -7.20
C ALA A 84 53.82 9.64 -7.23
N THR A 85 53.34 10.30 -8.29
CA THR A 85 51.97 10.86 -8.34
C THR A 85 50.95 10.00 -9.09
N THR A 86 51.36 8.97 -9.82
CA THR A 86 50.47 8.14 -10.66
C THR A 86 49.70 7.08 -9.86
N GLY A 87 50.32 6.46 -8.84
CA GLY A 87 49.66 5.43 -8.02
C GLY A 87 48.55 5.97 -7.11
N SER A 88 48.76 7.16 -6.51
CA SER A 88 47.78 7.82 -5.64
C SER A 88 46.54 8.30 -6.43
N GLN A 89 46.74 8.84 -7.64
CA GLN A 89 45.64 9.27 -8.50
C GLN A 89 44.88 8.08 -9.10
N ALA A 90 45.56 6.99 -9.50
CA ALA A 90 44.88 5.79 -10.00
C ALA A 90 44.06 5.09 -8.90
N ALA A 91 44.57 5.04 -7.65
CA ALA A 91 43.84 4.52 -6.51
C ALA A 91 42.65 5.41 -6.12
N SER A 92 42.77 6.73 -6.20
CA SER A 92 41.67 7.66 -5.93
C SER A 92 40.56 7.56 -6.98
N VAL A 93 40.92 7.42 -8.26
CA VAL A 93 39.98 7.21 -9.37
C VAL A 93 39.29 5.84 -9.27
N SER A 94 40.03 4.77 -8.93
CA SER A 94 39.46 3.43 -8.69
C SER A 94 38.48 3.43 -7.52
N ASN A 95 38.83 4.09 -6.41
CA ASN A 95 37.97 4.25 -5.24
C ASN A 95 36.72 5.09 -5.56
N ALA A 96 36.87 6.18 -6.32
CA ALA A 96 35.74 7.00 -6.77
C ALA A 96 34.83 6.22 -7.71
N MET A 97 35.38 5.45 -8.66
CA MET A 97 34.62 4.62 -9.59
C MET A 97 33.88 3.48 -8.88
N SER A 98 34.54 2.79 -7.95
CA SER A 98 33.93 1.77 -7.09
C SER A 98 32.79 2.35 -6.24
N LYS A 99 32.98 3.54 -5.68
CA LYS A 99 31.94 4.26 -4.93
C LYS A 99 30.75 4.62 -5.83
N LEU A 100 30.98 5.18 -7.02
CA LEU A 100 29.94 5.53 -7.98
C LEU A 100 29.17 4.29 -8.45
N MET A 101 29.86 3.18 -8.71
CA MET A 101 29.24 1.89 -9.04
C MET A 101 28.35 1.39 -7.89
N THR A 102 28.82 1.52 -6.64
CA THR A 102 28.06 1.13 -5.43
C THR A 102 26.83 2.02 -5.23
N GLU A 103 26.92 3.33 -5.51
CA GLU A 103 25.79 4.27 -5.47
C GLU A 103 24.76 3.95 -6.56
N ALA A 104 25.20 3.68 -7.79
CA ALA A 104 24.32 3.28 -8.89
C ALA A 104 23.61 1.94 -8.60
N GLN A 105 24.32 0.96 -8.06
CA GLN A 105 23.74 -0.32 -7.63
C GLN A 105 22.71 -0.11 -6.51
N THR A 106 23.04 0.70 -5.50
CA THR A 106 22.13 1.04 -4.40
C THR A 106 20.84 1.68 -4.92
N LYS A 107 20.95 2.60 -5.89
CA LYS A 107 19.78 3.24 -6.52
C LYS A 107 18.89 2.23 -7.25
N ARG A 108 19.47 1.30 -8.03
CA ARG A 108 18.72 0.25 -8.72
C ARG A 108 17.94 -0.64 -7.75
N VAL A 109 18.61 -1.07 -6.67
CA VAL A 109 17.95 -1.89 -5.64
C VAL A 109 16.86 -1.11 -4.91
N SER A 110 17.01 0.21 -4.76
CA SER A 110 15.98 1.05 -4.15
C SER A 110 14.73 1.18 -5.02
N VAL A 111 14.90 1.37 -6.33
CA VAL A 111 13.79 1.38 -7.29
C VAL A 111 13.07 0.04 -7.29
N TYR A 112 13.84 -1.05 -7.20
CA TYR A 112 13.29 -2.40 -7.07
C TYR A 112 12.42 -2.57 -5.81
N PHE A 113 12.91 -2.16 -4.63
CA PHE A 113 12.08 -2.17 -3.41
C PHE A 113 10.84 -1.28 -3.53
N MET A 114 10.95 -0.14 -4.20
CA MET A 114 9.82 0.77 -4.38
C MET A 114 8.78 0.19 -5.35
N GLY A 115 9.21 -0.54 -6.38
CA GLY A 115 8.33 -1.33 -7.24
C GLY A 115 7.54 -2.39 -6.46
N LEU A 116 8.21 -3.15 -5.58
CA LEU A 116 7.54 -4.11 -4.70
C LEU A 116 6.55 -3.43 -3.74
N ALA A 117 6.90 -2.27 -3.20
CA ALA A 117 6.00 -1.49 -2.34
C ALA A 117 4.72 -1.10 -3.10
N VAL A 118 4.85 -0.57 -4.33
CA VAL A 118 3.72 -0.20 -5.19
C VAL A 118 2.86 -1.42 -5.53
N MET A 119 3.47 -2.55 -5.88
CA MET A 119 2.71 -3.78 -6.14
C MET A 119 1.97 -4.26 -4.88
N THR A 120 2.57 -4.11 -3.70
CA THR A 120 1.93 -4.46 -2.43
C THR A 120 0.72 -3.57 -2.15
N VAL A 121 0.79 -2.26 -2.44
CA VAL A 121 -0.39 -1.38 -2.39
C VAL A 121 -1.46 -1.89 -3.35
N GLY A 122 -1.11 -2.23 -4.59
CA GLY A 122 -2.04 -2.83 -5.55
C GLY A 122 -2.72 -4.08 -5.01
N ALA A 123 -1.97 -4.98 -4.37
CA ALA A 123 -2.53 -6.18 -3.74
C ALA A 123 -3.50 -5.83 -2.61
N VAL A 124 -3.19 -4.85 -1.76
CA VAL A 124 -4.09 -4.39 -0.69
C VAL A 124 -5.37 -3.82 -1.27
N VAL A 125 -5.32 -3.04 -2.36
CA VAL A 125 -6.53 -2.52 -3.02
C VAL A 125 -7.38 -3.65 -3.59
N LEU A 126 -6.77 -4.56 -4.35
CA LEU A 126 -7.45 -5.69 -4.96
C LEU A 126 -8.06 -6.63 -3.91
N GLY A 127 -7.34 -6.92 -2.83
CA GLY A 127 -7.85 -7.70 -1.72
C GLY A 127 -9.00 -7.01 -0.98
N GLY A 128 -8.94 -5.68 -0.84
CA GLY A 128 -10.04 -4.88 -0.31
C GLY A 128 -11.29 -5.00 -1.16
N ILE A 129 -11.17 -4.85 -2.48
CA ILE A 129 -12.30 -5.05 -3.39
C ILE A 129 -12.81 -6.50 -3.29
N THR A 130 -11.91 -7.48 -3.33
CA THR A 130 -12.25 -8.91 -3.28
C THR A 130 -13.10 -9.24 -2.05
N ARG A 131 -12.75 -8.67 -0.88
CA ARG A 131 -13.51 -8.85 0.36
C ARG A 131 -14.86 -8.12 0.34
N LEU A 132 -14.88 -6.88 -0.15
CA LEU A 132 -16.09 -6.04 -0.15
C LEU A 132 -17.12 -6.46 -1.21
N THR A 133 -16.70 -7.21 -2.22
CA THR A 133 -17.59 -7.84 -3.21
C THR A 133 -17.84 -9.32 -2.92
N GLU A 134 -17.43 -9.81 -1.73
CA GLU A 134 -17.61 -11.21 -1.29
C GLU A 134 -17.14 -12.24 -2.34
N SER A 135 -16.03 -11.94 -3.02
CA SER A 135 -15.50 -12.79 -4.09
C SER A 135 -14.41 -13.73 -3.62
N GLY A 136 -13.98 -13.67 -2.36
CA GLY A 136 -12.78 -14.36 -1.87
C GLY A 136 -12.88 -15.88 -1.73
N LEU A 137 -14.03 -16.49 -2.07
CA LEU A 137 -14.29 -17.93 -1.98
C LEU A 137 -14.84 -18.51 -3.30
N SER A 138 -14.80 -17.75 -4.39
CA SER A 138 -15.27 -18.16 -5.72
C SER A 138 -14.33 -19.14 -6.44
N MET A 139 -13.04 -19.15 -6.11
CA MET A 139 -12.02 -20.06 -6.64
C MET A 139 -11.61 -21.10 -5.59
N THR A 140 -12.17 -22.29 -5.73
CA THR A 140 -12.10 -23.38 -4.76
C THR A 140 -10.87 -24.26 -4.95
N ASN A 141 -10.44 -24.42 -6.22
CA ASN A 141 -9.26 -25.19 -6.59
C ASN A 141 -7.97 -24.38 -6.46
N TRP A 142 -7.08 -24.80 -5.55
CA TRP A 142 -5.78 -24.16 -5.38
C TRP A 142 -4.68 -24.86 -6.19
N HIS A 143 -4.33 -24.27 -7.32
CA HIS A 143 -3.14 -24.68 -8.09
C HIS A 143 -2.01 -23.64 -7.91
N PRO A 144 -0.88 -24.00 -7.28
CA PRO A 144 0.16 -23.02 -6.93
C PRO A 144 0.99 -22.57 -8.13
N LEU A 145 1.26 -23.52 -9.03
CA LEU A 145 2.15 -23.38 -10.18
C LEU A 145 1.43 -23.55 -11.53
N PHE A 146 0.32 -24.29 -11.56
CA PHE A 146 -0.50 -24.55 -12.75
C PHE A 146 -1.85 -23.82 -12.64
N GLY A 147 -2.64 -23.71 -13.71
CA GLY A 147 -3.98 -23.09 -13.64
C GLY A 147 -4.01 -21.55 -13.59
N ILE A 148 -3.01 -20.88 -14.19
CA ILE A 148 -2.96 -19.41 -14.28
C ILE A 148 -4.06 -18.85 -15.19
N ARG A 149 -4.55 -19.62 -16.19
CA ARG A 149 -5.58 -19.12 -17.10
C ARG A 149 -6.98 -19.27 -16.48
N PRO A 150 -7.85 -18.26 -16.62
CA PRO A 150 -9.26 -18.42 -16.30
C PRO A 150 -9.95 -19.36 -17.31
N PRO A 151 -11.16 -19.85 -17.01
CA PRO A 151 -12.01 -20.54 -17.96
C PRO A 151 -12.27 -19.66 -19.20
N MET A 152 -12.20 -20.26 -20.39
CA MET A 152 -12.31 -19.55 -21.67
C MET A 152 -13.51 -20.03 -22.51
N THR A 153 -14.00 -21.23 -22.26
CA THR A 153 -15.15 -21.80 -22.97
C THR A 153 -16.38 -21.86 -22.06
N ALA A 154 -17.58 -21.89 -22.66
CA ALA A 154 -18.82 -22.02 -21.90
C ALA A 154 -18.86 -23.30 -21.06
N ALA A 155 -18.31 -24.41 -21.57
CA ALA A 155 -18.23 -25.67 -20.85
C ALA A 155 -17.32 -25.58 -19.61
N GLU A 156 -16.15 -24.94 -19.72
CA GLU A 156 -15.25 -24.72 -18.59
C GLU A 156 -15.87 -23.83 -17.51
N TRP A 157 -16.61 -22.79 -17.92
CA TRP A 157 -17.34 -21.93 -16.98
C TRP A 157 -18.43 -22.68 -16.22
N GLU A 158 -19.16 -23.55 -16.91
CA GLU A 158 -20.21 -24.37 -16.30
C GLU A 158 -19.62 -25.38 -15.31
N GLU A 159 -18.45 -25.95 -15.60
CA GLU A 159 -17.75 -26.86 -14.70
C GLU A 159 -17.29 -26.17 -13.40
N GLU A 160 -16.62 -25.02 -13.52
CA GLU A 160 -16.20 -24.24 -12.34
C GLU A 160 -17.41 -23.73 -11.54
N PHE A 161 -18.49 -23.33 -12.21
CA PHE A 161 -19.70 -22.91 -11.53
C PHE A 161 -20.36 -24.07 -10.77
N LYS A 162 -20.44 -25.27 -11.36
CA LYS A 162 -20.90 -26.48 -10.67
C LYS A 162 -20.05 -26.83 -9.46
N GLU A 163 -18.74 -26.58 -9.53
CA GLU A 163 -17.88 -26.75 -8.37
C GLU A 163 -18.21 -25.72 -7.28
N TYR A 164 -18.35 -24.44 -7.63
CA TYR A 164 -18.75 -23.37 -6.72
C TYR A 164 -20.09 -23.66 -6.01
N GLN A 165 -21.06 -24.25 -6.71
CA GLN A 165 -22.37 -24.63 -6.17
C GLN A 165 -22.31 -25.60 -4.98
N LYS A 166 -21.19 -26.33 -4.82
CA LYS A 166 -20.99 -27.27 -3.70
C LYS A 166 -20.66 -26.55 -2.39
N TYR A 167 -20.21 -25.29 -2.45
CA TYR A 167 -19.70 -24.57 -1.30
C TYR A 167 -20.77 -23.76 -0.57
N PRO A 168 -20.56 -23.47 0.73
CA PRO A 168 -21.58 -22.81 1.56
C PRO A 168 -21.97 -21.42 1.06
N GLU A 169 -21.03 -20.64 0.51
CA GLU A 169 -21.30 -19.29 -0.01
C GLU A 169 -22.39 -19.31 -1.09
N TYR A 170 -22.37 -20.30 -2.00
CA TYR A 170 -23.46 -20.50 -2.96
C TYR A 170 -24.76 -20.93 -2.26
N LYS A 171 -24.70 -21.93 -1.38
CA LYS A 171 -25.90 -22.49 -0.73
C LYS A 171 -26.68 -21.47 0.10
N TYR A 172 -25.98 -20.57 0.80
CA TYR A 172 -26.59 -19.66 1.77
C TYR A 172 -26.74 -18.22 1.27
N THR A 173 -25.80 -17.73 0.47
CA THR A 173 -25.78 -16.32 0.04
C THR A 173 -26.15 -16.16 -1.43
N ASN A 174 -25.62 -17.04 -2.30
CA ASN A 174 -25.66 -16.86 -3.75
C ASN A 174 -26.51 -17.91 -4.50
N MET A 175 -27.52 -18.50 -3.87
CA MET A 175 -28.27 -19.66 -4.42
C MET A 175 -28.96 -19.39 -5.76
N HIS A 176 -29.26 -18.13 -6.06
CA HIS A 176 -29.91 -17.71 -7.31
C HIS A 176 -28.95 -17.10 -8.32
N MET A 177 -27.64 -17.15 -8.04
CA MET A 177 -26.61 -16.59 -8.91
C MET A 177 -26.56 -17.34 -10.23
N THR A 178 -26.44 -16.58 -11.31
CA THR A 178 -26.22 -17.10 -12.67
C THR A 178 -24.72 -17.28 -12.95
N VAL A 179 -24.38 -18.07 -13.97
CA VAL A 179 -22.98 -18.22 -14.42
C VAL A 179 -22.34 -16.87 -14.78
N ASP A 180 -23.12 -15.93 -15.34
CA ASP A 180 -22.61 -14.61 -15.73
C ASP A 180 -22.30 -13.71 -14.52
N GLU A 181 -23.09 -13.80 -13.46
CA GLU A 181 -22.79 -13.14 -12.18
C GLU A 181 -21.57 -13.79 -11.50
N PHE A 182 -21.49 -15.13 -11.54
CA PHE A 182 -20.35 -15.88 -11.01
C PHE A 182 -19.02 -15.48 -11.66
N LYS A 183 -19.00 -15.26 -12.99
CA LYS A 183 -17.80 -14.78 -13.70
C LYS A 183 -17.22 -13.52 -13.07
N SER A 184 -18.08 -12.60 -12.61
CA SER A 184 -17.63 -11.32 -12.03
C SER A 184 -16.86 -11.52 -10.73
N ILE A 185 -17.38 -12.34 -9.81
CA ILE A 185 -16.68 -12.66 -8.55
C ILE A 185 -15.42 -13.50 -8.82
N PHE A 186 -15.50 -14.46 -9.75
CA PHE A 186 -14.36 -15.29 -10.15
C PHE A 186 -13.20 -14.45 -10.70
N TYR A 187 -13.46 -13.53 -11.63
CA TYR A 187 -12.42 -12.69 -12.22
C TYR A 187 -11.74 -11.79 -11.20
N MET A 188 -12.48 -11.26 -10.24
CA MET A 188 -11.91 -10.42 -9.18
C MET A 188 -10.95 -11.21 -8.29
N GLU A 189 -11.37 -12.41 -7.87
CA GLU A 189 -10.52 -13.28 -7.08
C GLU A 189 -9.30 -13.77 -7.88
N TRP A 190 -9.52 -14.19 -9.12
CA TRP A 190 -8.46 -14.60 -10.04
C TRP A 190 -7.42 -13.50 -10.21
N PHE A 191 -7.84 -12.26 -10.48
CA PHE A 191 -6.95 -11.13 -10.69
C PHE A 191 -6.14 -10.83 -9.43
N HIS A 192 -6.77 -10.84 -8.25
CA HIS A 192 -6.07 -10.66 -6.98
C HIS A 192 -5.04 -11.77 -6.72
N ARG A 193 -5.37 -13.04 -6.99
CA ARG A 193 -4.44 -14.18 -6.84
C ARG A 193 -3.29 -14.14 -7.84
N ILE A 194 -3.54 -13.79 -9.10
CA ILE A 194 -2.49 -13.61 -10.11
C ILE A 194 -1.56 -12.45 -9.72
N TRP A 195 -2.11 -11.35 -9.24
CA TRP A 195 -1.31 -10.23 -8.74
C TRP A 195 -0.36 -10.64 -7.62
N GLY A 196 -0.85 -11.43 -6.65
CA GLY A 196 0.00 -12.01 -5.59
C GLY A 196 1.14 -12.88 -6.12
N ARG A 197 0.88 -13.73 -7.13
CA ARG A 197 1.92 -14.54 -7.80
C ARG A 197 2.94 -13.66 -8.52
N MET A 198 2.49 -12.61 -9.22
CA MET A 198 3.39 -11.67 -9.90
C MET A 198 4.33 -10.98 -8.91
N ILE A 199 3.88 -10.61 -7.71
CA ILE A 199 4.76 -10.08 -6.65
C ILE A 199 5.87 -11.08 -6.31
N GLY A 200 5.51 -12.37 -6.17
CA GLY A 200 6.47 -13.44 -5.93
C GLY A 200 7.53 -13.55 -7.04
N VAL A 201 7.12 -13.49 -8.30
CA VAL A 201 8.04 -13.55 -9.47
C VAL A 201 8.91 -12.29 -9.55
N VAL A 202 8.31 -11.11 -9.45
CA VAL A 202 9.00 -9.82 -9.48
C VAL A 202 9.97 -9.71 -8.30
N TYR A 203 9.70 -10.37 -7.18
CA TYR A 203 10.68 -10.50 -6.11
C TYR A 203 11.79 -11.51 -6.44
N ALA A 204 11.41 -12.75 -6.77
CA ALA A 204 12.33 -13.88 -6.83
C ALA A 204 13.36 -13.74 -7.96
N VAL A 205 12.94 -13.31 -9.16
CA VAL A 205 13.82 -13.26 -10.34
C VAL A 205 14.95 -12.22 -10.16
N PRO A 206 14.67 -10.94 -9.82
CA PRO A 206 15.73 -9.98 -9.53
C PRO A 206 16.55 -10.37 -8.29
N ALA A 207 15.93 -10.88 -7.23
CA ALA A 207 16.65 -11.29 -6.03
C ALA A 207 17.69 -12.39 -6.35
N ALA A 208 17.30 -13.43 -7.09
CA ALA A 208 18.20 -14.49 -7.52
C ALA A 208 19.32 -13.96 -8.42
N TYR A 209 18.99 -13.09 -9.38
CA TYR A 209 19.97 -12.45 -10.25
C TYR A 209 21.01 -11.63 -9.48
N TYR A 210 20.56 -10.78 -8.54
CA TYR A 210 21.46 -9.91 -7.79
C TYR A 210 22.34 -10.70 -6.79
N LEU A 211 21.78 -11.73 -6.15
CA LEU A 211 22.52 -12.55 -5.18
C LEU A 211 23.60 -13.41 -5.87
N THR A 212 23.31 -13.99 -7.03
CA THR A 212 24.27 -14.82 -7.80
C THR A 212 25.43 -14.00 -8.36
N ARG A 213 25.18 -12.75 -8.79
CA ARG A 213 26.23 -11.86 -9.33
C ARG A 213 27.14 -11.22 -8.29
N LYS A 214 26.91 -11.43 -6.98
CA LYS A 214 27.63 -10.77 -5.87
C LYS A 214 27.59 -9.22 -5.94
N TRP A 215 26.63 -8.64 -6.66
CA TRP A 215 26.50 -7.18 -6.86
C TRP A 215 25.74 -6.47 -5.73
N VAL A 216 25.31 -7.21 -4.70
CA VAL A 216 24.53 -6.66 -3.58
C VAL A 216 25.47 -6.28 -2.45
N PRO A 217 25.51 -4.99 -2.04
CA PRO A 217 26.19 -4.57 -0.82
C PRO A 217 25.68 -5.37 0.38
N SER A 218 26.56 -5.70 1.33
CA SER A 218 26.21 -6.49 2.52
C SER A 218 25.04 -5.89 3.31
N SER A 219 24.88 -4.57 3.30
CA SER A 219 23.80 -3.82 3.94
C SER A 219 22.40 -4.13 3.38
N VAL A 220 22.30 -4.66 2.15
CA VAL A 220 21.02 -4.88 1.46
C VAL A 220 20.63 -6.36 1.38
N LYS A 221 21.57 -7.29 1.61
CA LYS A 221 21.29 -8.74 1.61
C LYS A 221 20.27 -9.14 2.67
N ARG A 222 20.41 -8.63 3.90
CA ARG A 222 19.46 -8.91 5.00
C ARG A 222 18.04 -8.42 4.68
N PRO A 223 17.84 -7.16 4.22
CA PRO A 223 16.53 -6.71 3.74
C PRO A 223 15.92 -7.58 2.63
N ILE A 224 16.72 -8.03 1.65
CA ILE A 224 16.23 -8.91 0.57
C ILE A 224 15.72 -10.24 1.15
N GLY A 225 16.49 -10.86 2.05
CA GLY A 225 16.08 -12.11 2.70
C GLY A 225 14.83 -11.96 3.56
N LEU A 226 14.74 -10.87 4.34
CA LEU A 226 13.56 -10.56 5.15
C LEU A 226 12.31 -10.38 4.28
N VAL A 227 12.40 -9.62 3.18
CA VAL A 227 11.27 -9.43 2.27
C VAL A 227 10.84 -10.75 1.63
N GLY A 228 11.78 -11.62 1.28
CA GLY A 228 11.46 -12.95 0.75
C GLY A 228 10.71 -13.83 1.74
N LEU A 229 11.18 -13.86 2.99
CA LEU A 229 10.49 -14.56 4.07
C LEU A 229 9.07 -14.02 4.25
N LEU A 230 8.90 -12.69 4.30
CA LEU A 230 7.59 -12.07 4.47
C LEU A 230 6.65 -12.35 3.29
N ILE A 231 7.12 -12.29 2.05
CA ILE A 231 6.33 -12.65 0.86
C ILE A 231 5.92 -14.13 0.90
N GLY A 232 6.82 -15.03 1.29
CA GLY A 232 6.50 -16.44 1.50
C GLY A 232 5.41 -16.63 2.55
N CYS A 233 5.55 -15.98 3.72
CA CYS A 233 4.54 -15.98 4.77
C CYS A 233 3.21 -15.37 4.29
N GLN A 234 3.23 -14.35 3.42
CA GLN A 234 2.02 -13.73 2.87
C GLN A 234 1.25 -14.71 1.99
N GLY A 235 1.96 -15.46 1.14
CA GLY A 235 1.37 -16.52 0.33
C GLY A 235 0.76 -17.63 1.19
N LEU A 236 1.50 -18.10 2.21
CA LEU A 236 1.01 -19.10 3.17
C LEU A 236 -0.22 -18.61 3.94
N MET A 237 -0.20 -17.37 4.41
CA MET A 237 -1.31 -16.76 5.12
C MET A 237 -2.54 -16.58 4.21
N GLY A 238 -2.34 -16.21 2.94
CA GLY A 238 -3.41 -16.13 1.94
C GLY A 238 -4.06 -17.48 1.66
N TRP A 239 -3.26 -18.54 1.53
CA TRP A 239 -3.77 -19.91 1.42
C TRP A 239 -4.57 -20.33 2.66
N TYR A 240 -4.01 -20.10 3.86
CA TYR A 240 -4.68 -20.41 5.12
C TYR A 240 -6.01 -19.64 5.30
N MET A 241 -6.06 -18.40 4.81
CA MET A 241 -7.24 -17.54 4.81
C MET A 241 -8.37 -18.07 3.92
N VAL A 242 -8.06 -18.55 2.71
CA VAL A 242 -9.07 -19.14 1.81
C VAL A 242 -9.51 -20.50 2.34
N LYS A 243 -8.56 -21.37 2.71
CA LYS A 243 -8.87 -22.73 3.18
C LYS A 243 -9.86 -22.74 4.35
N SER A 244 -9.84 -21.72 5.22
CA SER A 244 -10.87 -21.57 6.27
C SER A 244 -12.29 -21.53 5.74
N GLY A 245 -12.52 -20.73 4.71
CA GLY A 245 -13.87 -20.31 4.32
C GLY A 245 -14.60 -21.37 3.50
N LEU A 246 -13.91 -22.45 3.15
CA LEU A 246 -14.45 -23.56 2.36
C LEU A 246 -15.14 -24.64 3.21
N HIS A 247 -15.02 -24.57 4.55
CA HIS A 247 -15.66 -25.52 5.46
C HIS A 247 -16.99 -24.96 5.99
N GLU A 248 -17.99 -25.84 6.14
CA GLU A 248 -19.25 -25.51 6.79
C GLU A 248 -18.99 -25.23 8.28
N ASP A 249 -19.54 -24.11 8.77
CA ASP A 249 -19.46 -23.75 10.18
C ASP A 249 -20.46 -24.60 10.99
N PRO A 250 -20.10 -25.12 12.17
CA PRO A 250 -21.03 -25.84 13.03
C PRO A 250 -22.24 -25.00 13.47
N ASP A 251 -22.15 -23.67 13.45
CA ASP A 251 -23.28 -22.78 13.74
C ASP A 251 -24.18 -22.61 12.50
N PRO A 252 -25.45 -23.06 12.55
CA PRO A 252 -26.38 -22.96 11.43
C PRO A 252 -26.75 -21.51 11.04
N ASN A 253 -26.43 -20.52 11.88
CA ASN A 253 -26.66 -19.10 11.58
C ASN A 253 -25.39 -18.36 11.11
N ALA A 254 -24.24 -19.04 11.03
CA ALA A 254 -23.00 -18.42 10.60
C ALA A 254 -23.04 -18.15 9.09
N VAL A 255 -22.85 -16.89 8.70
CA VAL A 255 -22.65 -16.50 7.30
C VAL A 255 -21.30 -17.06 6.84
N PRO A 256 -21.25 -17.85 5.75
CA PRO A 256 -20.00 -18.34 5.20
C PRO A 256 -19.11 -17.18 4.77
N ARG A 257 -18.01 -16.97 5.48
CA ARG A 257 -17.03 -15.93 5.16
C ARG A 257 -15.66 -16.27 5.71
N VAL A 258 -14.66 -15.59 5.18
CA VAL A 258 -13.30 -15.64 5.71
C VAL A 258 -13.29 -15.05 7.13
N SER A 259 -12.68 -15.78 8.07
CA SER A 259 -12.48 -15.31 9.43
C SER A 259 -11.79 -13.94 9.49
N GLN A 260 -12.37 -13.01 10.24
CA GLN A 260 -11.85 -11.66 10.48
C GLN A 260 -10.43 -11.66 11.05
N TYR A 261 -10.09 -12.68 11.86
CA TYR A 261 -8.74 -12.85 12.39
C TYR A 261 -7.72 -13.12 11.28
N ARG A 262 -8.08 -13.95 10.31
CA ARG A 262 -7.21 -14.30 9.19
C ARG A 262 -7.11 -13.15 8.19
N LEU A 263 -8.22 -12.47 7.92
CA LEU A 263 -8.23 -11.25 7.13
C LEU A 263 -7.31 -10.19 7.73
N CYS A 264 -7.41 -9.94 9.03
CA CYS A 264 -6.56 -8.99 9.75
C CYS A 264 -5.08 -9.39 9.70
N ALA A 265 -4.76 -10.66 9.96
CA ALA A 265 -3.38 -11.15 9.89
C ALA A 265 -2.80 -11.05 8.47
N HIS A 266 -3.59 -11.35 7.44
CA HIS A 266 -3.17 -11.24 6.04
C HIS A 266 -2.93 -9.78 5.62
N LEU A 267 -3.84 -8.86 5.98
CA LEU A 267 -3.63 -7.43 5.73
C LEU A 267 -2.43 -6.90 6.52
N GLY A 268 -2.29 -7.28 7.79
CA GLY A 268 -1.19 -6.83 8.63
C GLY A 268 0.18 -7.25 8.09
N LEU A 269 0.29 -8.48 7.61
CA LEU A 269 1.52 -8.95 6.97
C LEU A 269 1.80 -8.22 5.65
N ALA A 270 0.76 -7.90 4.85
CA ALA A 270 0.90 -7.03 3.68
C ALA A 270 1.41 -5.63 4.04
N LEU A 271 0.87 -5.02 5.12
CA LEU A 271 1.30 -3.71 5.60
C LEU A 271 2.74 -3.74 6.14
N VAL A 272 3.18 -4.85 6.74
CA VAL A 272 4.58 -5.04 7.16
C VAL A 272 5.49 -5.15 5.93
N ILE A 273 5.13 -5.94 4.92
CA ILE A 273 5.86 -6.02 3.64
C ILE A 273 5.97 -4.64 3.02
N TYR A 274 4.85 -3.92 2.93
CA TYR A 274 4.81 -2.56 2.42
C TYR A 274 5.75 -1.64 3.20
N THR A 275 5.66 -1.65 4.54
CA THR A 275 6.50 -0.81 5.41
C THR A 275 7.99 -1.09 5.20
N VAL A 276 8.38 -2.37 5.16
CA VAL A 276 9.78 -2.76 4.96
C VAL A 276 10.27 -2.37 3.56
N THR A 277 9.53 -2.71 2.52
CA THR A 277 9.92 -2.41 1.12
C THR A 277 9.95 -0.91 0.86
N PHE A 278 8.92 -0.17 1.24
CA PHE A 278 8.86 1.28 1.12
C PHE A 278 9.99 1.97 1.89
N TRP A 279 10.22 1.55 3.14
CA TRP A 279 11.31 2.10 3.95
C TRP A 279 12.68 1.87 3.32
N GLN A 280 12.96 0.66 2.81
CA GLN A 280 14.25 0.36 2.18
C GLN A 280 14.43 1.10 0.86
N GLY A 281 13.37 1.26 0.06
CA GLY A 281 13.41 2.09 -1.14
C GLY A 281 13.71 3.55 -0.79
N LEU A 282 12.91 4.15 0.10
CA LEU A 282 13.03 5.56 0.46
C LEU A 282 14.36 5.89 1.15
N LYS A 283 14.80 5.03 2.08
CA LYS A 283 16.04 5.21 2.85
C LYS A 283 17.27 5.36 1.95
N ASN A 284 17.29 4.61 0.85
CA ASN A 284 18.44 4.51 -0.05
C ASN A 284 18.32 5.48 -1.24
N MET A 285 17.11 5.96 -1.57
CA MET A 285 16.91 7.02 -2.58
C MET A 285 17.14 8.43 -2.03
N THR A 286 17.09 8.60 -0.71
CA THR A 286 17.12 9.92 -0.07
C THR A 286 18.15 10.00 1.03
N THR A 287 18.84 11.13 1.07
CA THR A 287 19.75 11.49 2.17
C THR A 287 19.17 12.71 2.90
N PRO A 288 18.41 12.50 4.00
CA PRO A 288 17.88 13.59 4.81
C PRO A 288 18.96 14.50 5.38
N ALA A 289 18.62 15.76 5.60
CA ALA A 289 19.52 16.71 6.26
C ALA A 289 19.79 16.30 7.72
N LYS A 290 20.98 16.65 8.23
CA LYS A 290 21.30 16.48 9.65
C LYS A 290 20.59 17.57 10.45
N ILE A 291 19.93 17.20 11.55
CA ILE A 291 19.15 18.12 12.38
C ILE A 291 19.66 18.02 13.82
N THR A 292 19.95 19.16 14.45
CA THR A 292 20.45 19.23 15.83
C THR A 292 19.44 19.80 16.83
N ASP A 293 18.28 20.28 16.35
CA ASP A 293 17.21 20.79 17.20
C ASP A 293 16.62 19.66 18.07
N LEU A 294 16.66 19.85 19.40
CA LEU A 294 16.11 18.90 20.38
C LEU A 294 14.61 18.65 20.19
N ARG A 295 13.85 19.64 19.71
CA ARG A 295 12.41 19.48 19.43
C ARG A 295 12.20 18.53 18.26
N ALA A 296 13.05 18.59 17.23
CA ALA A 296 13.02 17.65 16.11
C ALA A 296 13.44 16.23 16.55
N VAL A 297 14.38 16.11 17.50
CA VAL A 297 14.74 14.82 18.11
C VAL A 297 13.56 14.23 18.88
N SER A 298 12.83 15.03 19.67
CA SER A 298 11.62 14.55 20.36
C SER A 298 10.54 14.14 19.35
N LEU A 299 10.33 14.94 18.31
CA LEU A 299 9.38 14.66 17.23
C LEU A 299 9.69 13.33 16.53
N LYS A 300 10.97 13.02 16.26
CA LYS A 300 11.40 11.75 15.67
C LYS A 300 10.82 10.55 16.40
N TYR A 301 10.94 10.48 17.73
CA TYR A 301 10.43 9.35 18.52
C TYR A 301 8.91 9.30 18.55
N ARG A 302 8.25 10.46 18.69
CA ARG A 302 6.79 10.52 18.72
C ARG A 302 6.16 10.11 17.40
N VAL A 303 6.80 10.41 16.27
CA VAL A 303 6.34 9.98 14.94
C VAL A 303 6.43 8.45 14.80
N HIS A 304 7.41 7.77 15.43
CA HIS A 304 7.44 6.30 15.42
C HIS A 304 6.21 5.73 16.17
N GLY A 305 5.85 6.32 17.32
CA GLY A 305 4.63 5.96 18.03
C GLY A 305 3.37 6.20 17.21
N ALA A 306 3.27 7.34 16.53
CA ALA A 306 2.14 7.63 15.64
C ALA A 306 2.07 6.69 14.43
N ALA A 307 3.20 6.30 13.84
CA ALA A 307 3.22 5.31 12.77
C ALA A 307 2.71 3.94 13.25
N GLY A 308 3.10 3.52 14.46
CA GLY A 308 2.56 2.32 15.09
C GLY A 308 1.05 2.41 15.34
N LEU A 309 0.56 3.56 15.80
CA LEU A 309 -0.87 3.81 16.00
C LEU A 309 -1.64 3.81 14.66
N ILE A 310 -1.11 4.45 13.61
CA ILE A 310 -1.69 4.42 12.25
C ILE A 310 -1.80 2.98 11.76
N PHE A 311 -0.74 2.19 11.93
CA PHE A 311 -0.72 0.77 11.57
C PHE A 311 -1.79 -0.02 12.34
N LEU A 312 -1.88 0.18 13.66
CA LEU A 312 -2.89 -0.48 14.50
C LEU A 312 -4.32 -0.09 14.11
N THR A 313 -4.56 1.18 13.78
CA THR A 313 -5.86 1.66 13.30
C THR A 313 -6.23 1.06 11.94
N ALA A 314 -5.25 0.87 11.05
CA ALA A 314 -5.48 0.16 9.79
C ALA A 314 -5.84 -1.32 10.04
N LEU A 315 -5.17 -1.98 11.00
CA LEU A 315 -5.52 -3.36 11.40
C LEU A 315 -6.92 -3.47 11.99
N SER A 316 -7.33 -2.53 12.85
CA SER A 316 -8.68 -2.55 13.42
C SER A 316 -9.76 -2.41 12.34
N GLY A 317 -9.46 -1.71 11.24
CA GLY A 317 -10.32 -1.64 10.06
C GLY A 317 -10.54 -3.00 9.38
N ALA A 318 -9.57 -3.91 9.43
CA ALA A 318 -9.74 -5.27 8.90
C ALA A 318 -10.73 -6.11 9.70
N PHE A 319 -10.81 -5.90 11.02
CA PHE A 319 -11.86 -6.52 11.84
C PHE A 319 -13.23 -5.95 11.49
N VAL A 320 -13.34 -4.63 11.30
CA VAL A 320 -14.59 -3.98 10.87
C VAL A 320 -15.07 -4.53 9.54
N ALA A 321 -14.18 -4.62 8.55
CA ALA A 321 -14.49 -5.19 7.25
C ALA A 321 -14.81 -6.68 7.35
N GLY A 322 -14.08 -7.45 8.16
CA GLY A 322 -14.26 -8.90 8.31
C GLY A 322 -15.63 -9.28 8.88
N LEU A 323 -16.14 -8.50 9.84
CA LEU A 323 -17.43 -8.71 10.48
C LEU A 323 -18.60 -7.99 9.81
N ASP A 324 -18.34 -7.24 8.74
CA ASP A 324 -19.31 -6.30 8.12
C ASP A 324 -19.85 -5.26 9.12
N ALA A 325 -19.07 -4.96 10.16
CA ALA A 325 -19.42 -4.06 11.25
C ALA A 325 -19.56 -2.59 10.82
N GLY A 326 -19.16 -2.26 9.59
CA GLY A 326 -19.43 -0.95 8.99
C GLY A 326 -20.92 -0.66 8.81
N LEU A 327 -21.76 -1.69 8.77
CA LEU A 327 -23.21 -1.61 8.59
C LEU A 327 -24.00 -1.63 9.92
N THR A 328 -23.33 -1.71 11.07
CA THR A 328 -24.01 -1.84 12.37
C THR A 328 -24.63 -0.52 12.83
N TYR A 329 -23.84 0.55 12.93
CA TYR A 329 -24.34 1.90 13.23
C TYR A 329 -23.89 2.90 12.17
N ASN A 330 -24.80 3.47 11.39
CA ASN A 330 -24.47 4.38 10.28
C ASN A 330 -24.66 5.87 10.59
N SER A 331 -24.44 6.25 11.85
CA SER A 331 -24.46 7.65 12.32
C SER A 331 -23.09 8.07 12.88
N PHE A 332 -22.81 9.37 12.88
CA PHE A 332 -21.60 9.97 13.48
C PHE A 332 -21.93 11.35 14.06
N PRO A 333 -21.34 11.79 15.19
CA PRO A 333 -20.33 11.11 16.00
C PRO A 333 -20.88 10.04 16.95
N LYS A 334 -22.18 10.08 17.25
CA LYS A 334 -22.87 9.08 18.06
C LYS A 334 -23.12 7.80 17.27
N MET A 335 -23.25 6.67 17.96
CA MET A 335 -23.74 5.39 17.44
C MET A 335 -25.24 5.29 17.75
N ALA A 336 -26.06 5.60 16.74
CA ALA A 336 -27.47 5.97 16.86
C ALA A 336 -27.67 7.15 17.82
N ASP A 337 -28.51 6.97 18.84
CA ASP A 337 -28.83 7.95 19.88
C ASP A 337 -27.76 8.04 20.99
N ARG A 338 -26.77 7.13 21.01
CA ARG A 338 -25.84 6.92 22.13
C ARG A 338 -24.38 7.15 21.77
N TRP A 339 -23.58 7.55 22.76
CA TRP A 339 -22.11 7.63 22.62
C TRP A 339 -21.45 6.25 22.78
N VAL A 340 -21.99 5.44 23.68
CA VAL A 340 -21.56 4.06 23.96
C VAL A 340 -22.79 3.16 23.80
N PRO A 341 -22.84 2.30 22.77
CA PRO A 341 -23.93 1.35 22.60
C PRO A 341 -24.03 0.35 23.76
N THR A 342 -25.24 -0.12 24.06
CA THR A 342 -25.51 -1.04 25.18
C THR A 342 -25.21 -2.50 24.87
N ASP A 343 -25.23 -2.85 23.60
CA ASP A 343 -24.98 -4.19 23.05
C ASP A 343 -23.49 -4.51 22.89
N MET A 344 -22.59 -3.59 23.26
CA MET A 344 -21.13 -3.80 23.21
C MET A 344 -20.64 -5.02 23.99
N TRP A 345 -21.36 -5.44 25.03
CA TRP A 345 -20.95 -6.54 25.91
C TRP A 345 -21.89 -7.75 25.83
N ALA A 346 -22.63 -7.89 24.72
CA ALA A 346 -23.65 -8.91 24.55
C ALA A 346 -23.12 -10.35 24.47
N PHE A 347 -21.87 -10.55 24.03
CA PHE A 347 -21.32 -11.90 23.84
C PHE A 347 -20.71 -12.46 25.13
N SER A 348 -20.82 -13.78 25.31
CA SER A 348 -20.15 -14.54 26.37
C SER A 348 -19.19 -15.57 25.76
N PRO A 349 -17.98 -15.77 26.33
CA PRO A 349 -17.37 -14.99 27.40
C PRO A 349 -17.03 -13.54 26.98
N TRP A 350 -16.93 -12.65 27.97
CA TRP A 350 -16.90 -11.19 27.77
C TRP A 350 -15.81 -10.70 26.81
N TYR A 351 -14.65 -11.36 26.76
CA TYR A 351 -13.52 -10.96 25.93
C TYR A 351 -13.79 -11.11 24.42
N ARG A 352 -14.74 -11.99 24.02
CA ARG A 352 -15.13 -12.15 22.62
C ARG A 352 -15.68 -10.85 22.03
N ASN A 353 -16.32 -10.02 22.87
CA ASN A 353 -16.85 -8.75 22.41
C ASN A 353 -15.78 -7.83 21.80
N ILE A 354 -14.53 -7.91 22.24
CA ILE A 354 -13.48 -7.00 21.80
C ILE A 354 -13.21 -7.14 20.29
N LEU A 355 -13.29 -8.36 19.75
CA LEU A 355 -12.87 -8.70 18.38
C LEU A 355 -13.94 -9.40 17.53
N GLU A 356 -15.05 -9.84 18.13
CA GLU A 356 -16.10 -10.62 17.45
C GLU A 356 -17.48 -9.96 17.51
N ASN A 357 -17.74 -9.07 18.47
CA ASN A 357 -18.98 -8.30 18.50
C ASN A 357 -18.86 -7.13 17.50
N PRO A 358 -19.68 -7.08 16.44
CA PRO A 358 -19.60 -6.04 15.41
C PRO A 358 -19.70 -4.63 15.99
N THR A 359 -20.58 -4.41 16.96
CA THR A 359 -20.77 -3.10 17.60
C THR A 359 -19.50 -2.63 18.30
N THR A 360 -18.88 -3.51 19.09
CA THR A 360 -17.66 -3.19 19.83
C THR A 360 -16.46 -3.02 18.92
N VAL A 361 -16.33 -3.85 17.88
CA VAL A 361 -15.28 -3.70 16.87
C VAL A 361 -15.41 -2.36 16.14
N GLN A 362 -16.64 -1.98 15.76
CA GLN A 362 -16.91 -0.69 15.12
C GLN A 362 -16.57 0.48 16.05
N PHE A 363 -17.00 0.41 17.32
CA PHE A 363 -16.68 1.41 18.34
C PHE A 363 -15.17 1.55 18.55
N ASN A 364 -14.45 0.45 18.73
CA ASN A 364 -13.01 0.41 18.93
C ASN A 364 -12.27 1.06 17.75
N HIS A 365 -12.68 0.76 16.51
CA HIS A 365 -12.09 1.37 15.32
C HIS A 365 -12.35 2.89 15.25
N ARG A 366 -13.55 3.37 15.60
CA ARG A 366 -13.85 4.81 15.66
C ARG A 366 -12.95 5.52 16.67
N VAL A 367 -12.82 4.96 17.88
CA VAL A 367 -11.96 5.51 18.93
C VAL A 367 -10.52 5.56 18.46
N LEU A 368 -9.99 4.46 17.92
CA LEU A 368 -8.64 4.41 17.35
C LEU A 368 -8.44 5.44 16.23
N GLY A 369 -9.41 5.62 15.34
CA GLY A 369 -9.40 6.63 14.28
C GLY A 369 -9.30 8.05 14.82
N MET A 370 -10.14 8.40 15.80
CA MET A 370 -10.11 9.72 16.45
C MET A 370 -8.82 9.96 17.24
N THR A 371 -8.32 8.97 17.96
CA THR A 371 -7.04 9.03 18.68
C THR A 371 -5.87 9.20 17.70
N THR A 372 -5.91 8.51 16.56
CA THR A 372 -4.89 8.63 15.50
C THR A 372 -4.90 10.04 14.91
N ALA A 373 -6.08 10.55 14.54
CA ALA A 373 -6.23 11.89 13.99
C ALA A 373 -5.74 12.96 14.95
N THR A 374 -6.18 12.90 16.21
CA THR A 374 -5.75 13.83 17.26
C THR A 374 -4.23 13.78 17.46
N THR A 375 -3.66 12.57 17.51
CA THR A 375 -2.20 12.37 17.65
C THR A 375 -1.43 12.98 16.48
N VAL A 376 -1.84 12.71 15.25
CA VAL A 376 -1.18 13.23 14.03
C VAL A 376 -1.28 14.76 13.96
N LEU A 377 -2.45 15.33 14.23
CA LEU A 377 -2.65 16.79 14.23
C LEU A 377 -1.87 17.47 15.36
N TRP A 378 -1.79 16.84 16.54
CA TRP A 378 -0.92 17.30 17.62
C TRP A 378 0.56 17.27 17.22
N LEU A 379 1.03 16.20 16.57
CA LEU A 379 2.41 16.14 16.05
C LEU A 379 2.67 17.22 15.00
N TRP A 380 1.71 17.47 14.12
CA TRP A 380 1.78 18.56 13.16
C TRP A 380 1.92 19.91 13.86
N ALA A 381 1.10 20.21 14.87
CA ALA A 381 1.21 21.44 15.65
C ALA A 381 2.57 21.56 16.39
N GLN A 382 3.06 20.46 16.96
CA GLN A 382 4.36 20.41 17.62
C GLN A 382 5.53 20.61 16.63
N SER A 383 5.39 20.13 15.40
CA SER A 383 6.39 20.32 14.34
C SER A 383 6.61 21.80 13.99
N ARG A 384 5.59 22.66 14.18
CA ARG A 384 5.67 24.11 13.94
C ARG A 384 6.67 24.80 14.86
N LYS A 385 6.92 24.20 16.03
CA LYS A 385 7.86 24.71 17.04
C LYS A 385 9.30 24.24 16.79
N ALA A 386 9.52 23.31 15.85
CA ALA A 386 10.82 22.72 15.56
C ALA A 386 11.44 23.29 14.26
N ARG A 387 12.77 23.44 14.24
CA ARG A 387 13.54 23.85 13.07
C ARG A 387 13.74 22.65 12.14
N LEU A 388 12.77 22.46 11.24
CA LEU A 388 12.76 21.38 10.27
C LEU A 388 13.22 21.84 8.87
N PRO A 389 13.99 21.01 8.14
CA PRO A 389 14.25 21.21 6.71
C PRO A 389 12.95 21.25 5.89
N TYR A 390 12.99 21.88 4.72
CA TYR A 390 11.81 22.04 3.86
C TYR A 390 11.09 20.72 3.57
N ARG A 391 11.82 19.68 3.17
CA ARG A 391 11.26 18.35 2.87
C ARG A 391 10.55 17.72 4.07
N ALA A 392 11.11 17.85 5.27
CA ALA A 392 10.48 17.37 6.50
C ALA A 392 9.19 18.13 6.82
N LYS A 393 9.16 19.46 6.60
CA LYS A 393 7.94 20.28 6.75
C LYS A 393 6.85 19.84 5.78
N VAL A 394 7.20 19.60 4.51
CA VAL A 394 6.27 19.08 3.51
C VAL A 394 5.71 17.73 3.93
N ALA A 395 6.57 16.78 4.33
CA ALA A 395 6.15 15.45 4.77
C ALA A 395 5.16 15.52 5.95
N VAL A 396 5.42 16.36 6.95
CA VAL A 396 4.53 16.53 8.11
C VAL A 396 3.20 17.19 7.73
N ASN A 397 3.21 18.17 6.81
CA ASN A 397 1.97 18.76 6.29
C ASN A 397 1.16 17.75 5.47
N CYS A 398 1.81 16.93 4.63
CA CYS A 398 1.15 15.85 3.89
C CYS A 398 0.52 14.82 4.83
N MET A 399 1.21 14.44 5.91
CA MET A 399 0.67 13.52 6.93
C MET A 399 -0.57 14.12 7.62
N ALA A 400 -0.55 15.41 7.95
CA ALA A 400 -1.70 16.11 8.51
C ALA A 400 -2.89 16.19 7.54
N GLY A 401 -2.64 16.55 6.28
CA GLY A 401 -3.68 16.58 5.25
C GLY A 401 -4.28 15.20 5.00
N MET A 402 -3.44 14.17 4.93
CA MET A 402 -3.87 12.79 4.70
C MET A 402 -4.70 12.25 5.87
N VAL A 403 -4.40 12.59 7.12
CA VAL A 403 -5.23 12.12 8.25
C VAL A 403 -6.62 12.77 8.25
N CYS A 404 -6.72 14.05 7.86
CA CYS A 404 -8.02 14.71 7.69
C CYS A 404 -8.84 14.07 6.57
N LEU A 405 -8.20 13.78 5.43
CA LEU A 405 -8.84 13.05 4.33
C LEU A 405 -9.28 11.65 4.80
N GLN A 406 -8.44 10.95 5.55
CA GLN A 406 -8.73 9.60 6.03
C GLN A 406 -9.94 9.55 6.97
N VAL A 407 -10.05 10.49 7.91
CA VAL A 407 -11.23 10.61 8.79
C VAL A 407 -12.47 10.92 7.96
N SER A 408 -12.36 11.84 6.99
CA SER A 408 -13.48 12.19 6.10
C SER A 408 -13.96 10.99 5.29
N LEU A 409 -13.04 10.20 4.72
CA LEU A 409 -13.34 8.97 4.01
C LEU A 409 -14.00 7.91 4.92
N GLY A 410 -13.54 7.78 6.16
CA GLY A 410 -14.12 6.84 7.14
C GLY A 410 -15.55 7.22 7.51
N ILE A 411 -15.79 8.51 7.80
CA ILE A 411 -17.13 9.04 8.07
C ILE A 411 -18.04 8.88 6.84
N ALA A 412 -17.56 9.19 5.64
CA ALA A 412 -18.34 9.03 4.42
C ALA A 412 -18.70 7.55 4.17
N THR A 413 -17.73 6.64 4.31
CA THR A 413 -17.96 5.18 4.19
C THR A 413 -19.05 4.73 5.15
N LEU A 414 -19.05 5.27 6.38
CA LEU A 414 -20.05 4.97 7.37
C LEU A 414 -21.45 5.52 7.01
N LEU A 415 -21.55 6.81 6.68
CA LEU A 415 -22.83 7.48 6.44
C LEU A 415 -23.53 6.99 5.16
N TYR A 416 -22.77 6.55 4.16
CA TYR A 416 -23.30 6.03 2.90
C TYR A 416 -23.46 4.50 2.86
N PHE A 417 -23.44 3.83 4.01
CA PHE A 417 -23.65 2.38 4.12
C PHE A 417 -22.60 1.54 3.36
N VAL A 418 -21.32 1.88 3.53
CA VAL A 418 -20.15 1.12 3.04
C VAL A 418 -20.17 0.86 1.53
N PRO A 419 -20.35 1.89 0.68
CA PRO A 419 -20.29 1.66 -0.76
C PRO A 419 -18.85 1.29 -1.14
N THR A 420 -18.68 0.24 -1.94
CA THR A 420 -17.38 -0.37 -2.26
C THR A 420 -16.32 0.66 -2.68
N PRO A 421 -16.60 1.65 -3.55
CA PRO A 421 -15.59 2.64 -3.92
C PRO A 421 -15.08 3.49 -2.74
N LEU A 422 -15.96 3.90 -1.81
CA LEU A 422 -15.54 4.67 -0.63
C LEU A 422 -14.76 3.80 0.35
N ALA A 423 -15.23 2.58 0.61
CA ALA A 423 -14.57 1.64 1.52
C ALA A 423 -13.16 1.27 1.03
N VAL A 424 -12.99 0.99 -0.27
CA VAL A 424 -11.69 0.71 -0.90
C VAL A 424 -10.79 1.95 -0.88
N THR A 425 -11.35 3.14 -1.14
CA THR A 425 -10.59 4.40 -1.06
C THR A 425 -10.15 4.70 0.37
N HIS A 426 -10.98 4.43 1.36
CA HIS A 426 -10.64 4.55 2.78
C HIS A 426 -9.52 3.56 3.17
N GLN A 427 -9.61 2.30 2.75
CA GLN A 427 -8.54 1.33 2.95
C GLN A 427 -7.23 1.77 2.29
N SER A 428 -7.28 2.22 1.03
CA SER A 428 -6.12 2.73 0.29
C SER A 428 -5.51 3.98 0.96
N GLY A 429 -6.38 4.87 1.44
CA GLY A 429 -6.00 6.06 2.19
C GLY A 429 -5.29 5.75 3.49
N SER A 430 -5.57 4.62 4.14
CA SER A 430 -4.84 4.18 5.34
C SER A 430 -3.38 3.86 5.01
N VAL A 431 -3.12 3.23 3.86
CA VAL A 431 -1.76 2.94 3.37
C VAL A 431 -1.07 4.24 2.97
N ALA A 432 -1.77 5.18 2.33
CA ALA A 432 -1.24 6.51 2.02
C ALA A 432 -0.87 7.29 3.29
N LEU A 433 -1.69 7.22 4.35
CA LEU A 433 -1.38 7.82 5.64
C LEU A 433 -0.13 7.19 6.26
N LEU A 434 -0.02 5.86 6.26
CA LEU A 434 1.19 5.16 6.69
C LEU A 434 2.42 5.56 5.87
N THR A 435 2.25 5.72 4.55
CA THR A 435 3.29 6.22 3.62
C THR A 435 3.85 7.55 4.08
N THR A 436 2.96 8.52 4.36
CA THR A 436 3.37 9.86 4.82
C THR A 436 4.07 9.81 6.18
N ALA A 437 3.64 8.94 7.09
CA ALA A 437 4.31 8.75 8.38
C ALA A 437 5.73 8.18 8.21
N LEU A 438 5.90 7.15 7.37
CA LEU A 438 7.21 6.59 7.03
C LEU A 438 8.12 7.62 6.35
N TRP A 439 7.55 8.50 5.53
CA TRP A 439 8.29 9.61 4.93
C TRP A 439 8.79 10.59 5.99
N VAL A 440 7.95 11.01 6.94
CA VAL A 440 8.37 11.86 8.07
C VAL A 440 9.46 11.18 8.89
N MET A 441 9.31 9.89 9.22
CA MET A 441 10.32 9.12 9.94
C MET A 441 11.67 9.10 9.21
N ASN A 442 11.64 8.96 7.89
CA ASN A 442 12.86 8.99 7.07
C ASN A 442 13.52 10.37 7.11
N GLU A 443 12.77 11.46 6.92
CA GLU A 443 13.32 12.83 6.95
C GLU A 443 13.92 13.20 8.32
N LEU A 444 13.39 12.62 9.41
CA LEU A 444 13.90 12.84 10.78
C LEU A 444 14.96 11.84 11.22
N ARG A 445 15.38 10.89 10.36
CA ARG A 445 16.28 9.79 10.74
C ARG A 445 17.59 10.27 11.37
N PHE A 446 18.17 11.33 10.81
CA PHE A 446 19.44 11.91 11.25
C PHE A 446 19.29 13.08 12.23
N ALA A 447 18.10 13.28 12.81
CA ALA A 447 17.92 14.17 13.95
C ALA A 447 18.62 13.56 15.18
N ARG A 448 19.58 14.30 15.75
CA ARG A 448 20.36 13.89 16.92
C ARG A 448 20.73 15.09 17.78
N LYS A 449 20.89 14.89 19.08
CA LYS A 449 21.42 15.92 19.98
C LYS A 449 22.81 16.36 19.51
N ALA A 450 23.09 17.66 19.54
CA ALA A 450 24.44 18.16 19.28
C ALA A 450 25.38 17.60 20.37
N ILE A 451 26.45 16.92 19.96
CA ILE A 451 27.53 16.52 20.86
C ILE A 451 28.48 17.72 20.90
N PRO A 452 28.72 18.35 22.07
CA PRO A 452 29.76 19.36 22.19
C PRO A 452 31.08 18.74 21.72
N ARG A 453 31.80 19.41 20.81
CA ARG A 453 33.20 19.04 20.58
C ARG A 453 33.94 19.45 21.85
N LEU A 454 34.40 18.45 22.61
CA LEU A 454 35.31 18.64 23.73
C LEU A 454 36.68 19.07 23.21
#